data_AF-D2SNP8-F1
#
_entry.id   AF-D2SNP8-F1
#
_cell.length_a   1.000
_cell.length_b   1.000
_cell.length_c   1.000
_cell.angle_alpha   90.00
_cell.angle_beta   90.00
_cell.angle_gamma   90.00
#
_symmetry.space_group_name_H-M   'P 1'
#
loop_
_entity.id
_entity.type
_entity.pdbx_description
1 polymer ?
#
loop_
_entity_poly.entity_id
_entity_poly.type
_entity_poly.pdbx_seq_one_letter_code
_entity_poly.pdbx_strand_id
1 'polypeptide(L)'
;IRGFEVVAAGKIALCVANIEKRQKSGLSYEDAWNMTSVQLAQASEAHCRVFILSSYFEETERQVKNTSPQLREVLLQLVDLYVVYWALQRMGDLLRFTSISERDIEKLQHWYEDLLT
;
A
#
# COMPACT_ATOMS: atom_id res chain seq x y z
N ILE A 1 3.89 6.41 -0.62
CA ILE A 1 4.02 5.29 -1.60
C ILE A 1 5.08 4.26 -1.17
N ARG A 2 6.33 4.65 -0.88
CA ARG A 2 7.37 3.72 -0.41
C ARG A 2 6.96 2.83 0.77
N GLY A 3 6.20 3.35 1.73
CA GLY A 3 5.63 2.54 2.83
C GLY A 3 4.76 1.37 2.34
N PHE A 4 3.96 1.57 1.28
CA PHE A 4 3.17 0.50 0.66
C PHE A 4 4.03 -0.52 -0.07
N GLU A 5 5.14 -0.11 -0.68
CA GLU A 5 6.10 -1.04 -1.31
C GLU A 5 6.71 -1.97 -0.25
N VAL A 6 7.08 -1.42 0.91
CA VAL A 6 7.59 -2.20 2.05
C VAL A 6 6.52 -3.17 2.57
N VAL A 7 5.26 -2.72 2.69
CA VAL A 7 4.13 -3.59 3.06
C VAL A 7 3.94 -4.73 2.07
N ALA A 8 3.92 -4.44 0.76
CA ALA A 8 3.73 -5.46 -0.27
C ALA A 8 4.87 -6.49 -0.23
N ALA A 9 6.12 -6.03 -0.19
CA ALA A 9 7.29 -6.91 -0.06
C ALA A 9 7.24 -7.75 1.22
N GLY A 10 6.89 -7.15 2.36
CA GLY A 10 6.77 -7.84 3.64
C GLY A 10 5.67 -8.92 3.64
N LYS A 11 4.51 -8.64 3.04
CA LYS A 11 3.43 -9.64 2.88
C LYS A 11 3.85 -10.79 1.96
N ILE A 12 4.51 -10.51 0.84
CA ILE A 12 5.01 -11.55 -0.07
C ILE A 12 6.03 -12.44 0.65
N ALA A 13 7.02 -11.84 1.32
CA ALA A 13 8.02 -12.57 2.09
C ALA A 13 7.39 -13.46 3.17
N LEU A 14 6.37 -12.95 3.87
CA LEU A 14 5.63 -13.72 4.87
C LEU A 14 4.88 -14.90 4.26
N CYS A 15 4.30 -14.75 3.06
CA CYS A 15 3.65 -15.86 2.36
C CYS A 15 4.64 -16.98 2.02
N VAL A 16 5.81 -16.62 1.47
CA VAL A 16 6.88 -17.57 1.16
C VAL A 16 7.33 -18.31 2.42
N ALA A 17 7.64 -17.56 3.49
CA ALA A 17 8.05 -18.16 4.77
C ALA A 17 7.00 -19.13 5.35
N ASN A 18 5.71 -18.80 5.20
CA ASN A 18 4.62 -19.65 5.66
C ASN A 18 4.47 -20.93 4.83
N ILE A 19 4.62 -20.86 3.51
CA ILE A 19 4.62 -22.04 2.63
C ILE A 19 5.79 -22.95 2.98
N GLU A 20 7.01 -22.40 3.08
CA GLU A 20 8.20 -23.16 3.43
C GLU A 20 8.07 -23.83 4.81
N LYS A 21 7.54 -23.11 5.81
CA LYS A 21 7.29 -23.65 7.15
C LYS A 21 6.32 -24.83 7.09
N ARG A 22 5.27 -24.75 6.28
CA ARG A 22 4.27 -25.81 6.10
C ARG A 22 4.84 -27.02 5.37
N GLN A 23 5.64 -26.82 4.33
CA GLN A 23 6.35 -27.91 3.66
C GLN A 23 7.32 -28.61 4.61
N LYS A 24 8.07 -27.86 5.44
CA LYS A 24 8.95 -28.43 6.48
C LYS A 24 8.19 -29.24 7.54
N SER A 25 6.89 -28.99 7.74
CA SER A 25 6.03 -29.81 8.61
C SER A 25 5.47 -31.07 7.92
N GLY A 26 5.82 -31.33 6.66
CA GLY A 26 5.44 -32.53 5.92
C GLY A 26 4.25 -32.38 4.98
N LEU A 27 3.73 -31.16 4.80
CA LEU A 27 2.66 -30.90 3.82
C LEU A 27 3.20 -30.89 2.39
N SER A 28 2.35 -31.32 1.44
CA SER A 28 2.60 -31.10 0.02
C SER A 28 2.69 -29.60 -0.29
N TYR A 29 3.29 -29.24 -1.43
CA TYR A 29 3.33 -27.85 -1.84
C TYR A 29 1.93 -27.29 -2.07
N GLU A 30 1.05 -28.08 -2.69
CA GLU A 30 -0.33 -27.73 -3.01
C GLU A 30 -1.15 -27.46 -1.75
N ASP A 31 -1.02 -28.30 -0.72
CA ASP A 31 -1.68 -28.09 0.58
C ASP A 31 -1.12 -26.86 1.30
N ALA A 32 0.21 -26.73 1.33
CA ALA A 32 0.88 -25.58 1.93
C ALA A 32 0.47 -24.26 1.24
N TRP A 33 0.40 -24.26 -0.08
CA TRP A 33 -0.08 -23.14 -0.90
C TRP A 33 -1.54 -22.82 -0.59
N ASN A 34 -2.42 -23.83 -0.62
CA ASN A 34 -3.84 -23.64 -0.34
C ASN A 34 -4.10 -23.10 1.07
N MET A 35 -3.37 -23.57 2.08
CA MET A 35 -3.41 -23.04 3.45
C MET A 35 -2.81 -21.62 3.60
N THR A 36 -2.09 -21.13 2.59
CA THR A 36 -1.54 -19.75 2.52
C THR A 36 -2.35 -18.85 1.57
N SER A 37 -3.38 -19.37 0.90
CA SER A 37 -4.08 -18.71 -0.20
C SER A 37 -4.67 -17.34 0.17
N VAL A 38 -5.25 -17.21 1.38
CA VAL A 38 -5.79 -15.94 1.88
C VAL A 38 -4.69 -14.89 2.04
N GLN A 39 -3.53 -15.27 2.60
CA GLN A 39 -2.40 -14.36 2.74
C GLN A 39 -1.82 -13.98 1.38
N LEU A 40 -1.76 -14.93 0.44
CA LEU A 40 -1.32 -14.69 -0.94
C LEU A 40 -2.24 -13.68 -1.63
N ALA A 41 -3.55 -13.83 -1.53
CA ALA A 41 -4.52 -12.87 -2.07
C ALA A 41 -4.32 -11.47 -1.48
N GLN A 42 -4.09 -11.37 -0.16
CA GLN A 42 -3.79 -10.10 0.49
C GLN A 42 -2.45 -9.50 0.04
N ALA A 43 -1.43 -10.32 -0.21
CA ALA A 43 -0.15 -9.89 -0.75
C ALA A 43 -0.28 -9.37 -2.19
N SER A 44 -1.06 -10.06 -3.03
CA SER A 44 -1.41 -9.61 -4.39
C SER A 44 -2.16 -8.29 -4.36
N GLU A 45 -3.14 -8.14 -3.46
CA GLU A 45 -3.89 -6.88 -3.31
C GLU A 45 -2.95 -5.72 -2.91
N ALA A 46 -2.04 -5.94 -1.96
CA ALA A 46 -1.06 -4.94 -1.56
C ALA A 46 -0.11 -4.56 -2.71
N HIS A 47 0.32 -5.53 -3.52
CA HIS A 47 1.13 -5.28 -4.70
C HIS A 47 0.38 -4.45 -5.76
N CYS A 48 -0.85 -4.82 -6.09
CA CYS A 48 -1.70 -4.05 -7.02
C CYS A 48 -1.94 -2.63 -6.52
N ARG A 49 -2.10 -2.44 -5.20
CA ARG A 49 -2.27 -1.12 -4.58
C ARG A 49 -1.05 -0.23 -4.78
N VAL A 50 0.16 -0.78 -4.63
CA VAL A 50 1.40 -0.06 -4.96
C VAL A 50 1.37 0.41 -6.41
N PHE A 51 1.05 -0.48 -7.34
CA PHE A 51 0.99 -0.15 -8.76
C PHE A 51 0.01 0.99 -9.06
N ILE A 52 -1.20 0.95 -8.49
CA ILE A 52 -2.21 2.00 -8.69
C ILE A 52 -1.73 3.34 -8.11
N LEU A 53 -1.19 3.34 -6.88
CA LEU A 53 -0.70 4.55 -6.22
C LEU A 53 0.45 5.20 -7.00
N SER A 54 1.44 4.39 -7.40
CA SER A 54 2.59 4.87 -8.17
C SER A 54 2.16 5.36 -9.55
N SER A 55 1.33 4.59 -10.27
CA SER A 55 0.86 4.97 -11.59
C SER A 55 0.03 6.25 -11.56
N TYR A 56 -0.85 6.41 -10.57
CA TYR A 56 -1.66 7.61 -10.44
C TYR A 56 -0.79 8.84 -10.17
N PHE A 57 0.16 8.76 -9.23
CA PHE A 57 1.09 9.84 -8.95
C PHE A 57 1.96 10.20 -10.15
N GLU A 58 2.62 9.20 -10.76
CA GLU A 58 3.54 9.42 -11.87
C GLU A 58 2.85 9.97 -13.12
N GLU A 59 1.64 9.48 -13.44
CA GLU A 59 0.89 10.00 -14.58
C GLU A 59 0.39 11.44 -14.30
N THR A 60 -0.08 11.70 -13.08
CA THR A 60 -0.49 13.07 -12.70
C THR A 60 0.67 14.04 -12.81
N GLU A 61 1.83 13.70 -12.24
CA GLU A 61 3.08 14.47 -12.35
C GLU A 61 3.48 14.77 -13.81
N ARG A 62 3.24 13.83 -14.73
CA ARG A 62 3.47 14.06 -16.17
C ARG A 62 2.47 15.05 -16.76
N GLN A 63 1.19 14.86 -16.50
CA GLN A 63 0.10 15.63 -17.12
C GLN A 63 0.04 17.08 -16.62
N VAL A 64 0.26 17.30 -15.32
CA VAL A 64 0.15 18.64 -14.72
C VAL A 64 1.18 19.66 -15.23
N LYS A 65 2.22 19.22 -15.94
CA LYS A 65 3.22 20.11 -16.56
C LYS A 65 2.60 21.04 -17.60
N ASN A 66 1.54 20.59 -18.27
CA ASN A 66 0.89 21.31 -19.36
C ASN A 66 -0.47 21.92 -18.97
N THR A 67 -0.83 21.90 -17.68
CA THR A 67 -2.10 22.44 -17.17
C THR A 67 -1.92 23.83 -16.55
N SER A 68 -3.03 24.53 -16.33
CA SER A 68 -3.03 25.77 -15.54
C SER A 68 -2.55 25.50 -14.10
N PRO A 69 -2.00 26.51 -13.41
CA PRO A 69 -1.57 26.36 -12.01
C PRO A 69 -2.68 25.83 -11.09
N GLN A 70 -3.90 26.35 -11.25
CA GLN A 70 -5.05 25.96 -10.44
C GLN A 70 -5.47 24.51 -10.69
N LEU A 71 -5.47 24.06 -11.96
CA LEU A 71 -5.80 22.67 -12.27
C LEU A 71 -4.70 21.71 -11.79
N ARG A 72 -3.43 22.12 -11.90
CA ARG A 72 -2.29 21.36 -11.35
C ARG A 72 -2.46 21.10 -9.87
N GLU A 73 -2.78 22.14 -9.10
CA GLU A 73 -2.97 22.06 -7.66
C GLU A 73 -4.05 21.03 -7.28
N VAL A 74 -5.23 21.14 -7.89
CA VAL A 74 -6.35 20.23 -7.62
C VAL A 74 -6.01 18.78 -8.00
N LEU A 75 -5.36 18.55 -9.14
CA LEU A 75 -4.98 17.19 -9.56
C LEU A 75 -3.98 16.54 -8.60
N LEU A 76 -3.02 17.31 -8.08
CA LEU A 76 -2.07 16.81 -7.08
C LEU A 76 -2.74 16.56 -5.73
N GLN A 77 -3.66 17.44 -5.30
CA GLN A 77 -4.46 17.23 -4.09
C GLN A 77 -5.29 15.93 -4.15
N LEU A 78 -5.84 15.57 -5.32
CA LEU A 78 -6.55 14.30 -5.50
C LEU A 78 -5.63 13.07 -5.36
N VAL A 79 -4.38 13.18 -5.81
CA VAL A 79 -3.38 12.13 -5.59
C VAL A 79 -3.07 12.00 -4.11
N ASP A 80 -2.81 13.11 -3.43
CA ASP A 80 -2.55 13.14 -1.99
C ASP A 80 -3.72 12.52 -1.23
N LEU A 81 -4.96 12.92 -1.55
CA LEU A 81 -6.17 12.41 -0.92
C LEU A 81 -6.27 10.89 -1.08
N TYR A 82 -6.04 10.37 -2.28
CA TYR A 82 -6.10 8.94 -2.55
C TYR A 82 -5.01 8.17 -1.80
N VAL A 83 -3.78 8.69 -1.74
CA VAL A 83 -2.64 8.06 -1.06
C VAL A 83 -2.86 8.05 0.46
N VAL A 84 -3.25 9.20 1.03
CA VAL A 84 -3.49 9.37 2.47
C VAL A 84 -4.68 8.52 2.92
N TYR A 85 -5.79 8.54 2.18
CA TYR A 85 -6.95 7.68 2.44
C TYR A 85 -6.51 6.22 2.58
N TRP A 86 -5.76 5.71 1.61
CA TRP A 86 -5.32 4.31 1.66
C TRP A 86 -4.32 4.03 2.77
N ALA A 87 -3.52 5.02 3.19
CA ALA A 87 -2.59 4.84 4.28
C ALA A 87 -3.35 4.64 5.59
N LEU A 88 -4.41 5.43 5.81
CA LEU A 88 -5.31 5.27 6.95
C LEU A 88 -6.08 3.94 6.88
N GLN A 89 -6.59 3.54 5.70
CA GLN A 89 -7.28 2.25 5.52
C GLN A 89 -6.37 1.02 5.72
N ARG A 90 -5.06 1.16 5.52
CA ARG A 90 -4.06 0.07 5.66
C ARG A 90 -3.10 0.27 6.81
N MET A 91 -3.53 1.02 7.83
CA MET A 91 -2.71 1.38 8.99
C MET A 91 -2.14 0.17 9.72
N GLY A 92 -2.93 -0.89 9.90
CA GLY A 92 -2.44 -2.12 10.55
C GLY A 92 -1.30 -2.80 9.79
N ASP A 93 -1.32 -2.75 8.46
CA ASP A 93 -0.22 -3.27 7.65
C ASP A 93 1.01 -2.35 7.71
N LEU A 94 0.81 -1.03 7.66
CA LEU A 94 1.89 -0.05 7.79
C LEU A 94 2.59 -0.16 9.16
N LEU A 95 1.83 -0.27 10.24
CA LEU A 95 2.36 -0.49 11.60
C LEU A 95 3.18 -1.78 11.69
N ARG A 96 2.75 -2.83 10.97
CA ARG A 96 3.42 -4.13 11.02
C ARG A 96 4.74 -4.16 10.25
N PHE A 97 4.82 -3.49 9.11
CA PHE A 97 5.93 -3.65 8.17
C PHE A 97 6.82 -2.42 8.04
N THR A 98 6.43 -1.27 8.59
CA THR A 98 7.18 -0.01 8.50
C THR A 98 7.49 0.56 9.89
N SER A 99 8.23 1.68 9.94
CA SER A 99 8.53 2.41 11.17
C SER A 99 7.59 3.59 11.43
N ILE A 100 6.36 3.55 10.90
CA ILE A 100 5.39 4.62 11.11
C ILE A 100 5.06 4.76 12.60
N SER A 101 5.07 6.00 13.10
CA SER A 101 4.74 6.32 14.49
C SER A 101 3.29 6.80 14.65
N GLU A 102 2.80 6.82 15.87
CA GLU A 102 1.50 7.44 16.22
C GLU A 102 1.43 8.89 15.74
N ARG A 103 2.50 9.66 15.94
CA ARG A 103 2.59 11.05 15.46
C ARG A 103 2.49 11.16 13.94
N ASP A 104 2.99 10.18 13.19
CA ASP A 104 2.86 10.18 11.73
C ASP A 104 1.43 9.86 11.30
N ILE A 105 0.74 9.01 12.07
CA ILE A 105 -0.68 8.69 11.85
C ILE A 105 -1.55 9.92 12.11
N GLU A 106 -1.33 10.64 13.21
CA GLU A 106 -2.04 11.89 13.51
C GLU A 106 -1.88 12.91 12.37
N LYS A 107 -0.66 13.06 11.84
CA LYS A 107 -0.40 13.92 10.68
C LYS A 107 -1.16 13.46 9.43
N LEU A 108 -1.23 12.16 9.18
CA LEU A 108 -2.00 11.63 8.04
C LEU A 108 -3.50 11.89 8.21
N GLN A 109 -4.02 11.83 9.43
CA GLN A 109 -5.43 12.15 9.71
C GLN A 109 -5.73 13.63 9.47
N HIS A 110 -4.91 14.53 10.02
CA HIS A 110 -5.07 15.97 9.76
C HIS A 110 -4.93 16.30 8.27
N TRP A 111 -3.94 15.73 7.59
CA TRP A 111 -3.78 15.94 6.15
C TRP A 111 -4.99 15.43 5.36
N TYR A 112 -5.59 14.32 5.77
CA TYR A 112 -6.81 13.80 5.16
C TYR A 112 -8.00 14.75 5.36
N GLU A 113 -8.16 15.29 6.56
CA GLU A 113 -9.21 16.26 6.88
C GLU A 113 -9.05 17.55 6.06
N ASP A 114 -7.83 18.10 6.00
CA ASP A 114 -7.51 19.31 5.23
C ASP A 114 -7.80 19.14 3.72
N LEU A 115 -7.57 17.94 3.16
CA LEU A 115 -7.85 17.65 1.74
C LEU A 115 -9.33 17.49 1.42
N LEU A 116 -10.20 17.40 2.43
CA LEU A 116 -11.66 17.27 2.28
C LEU A 116 -12.41 18.59 2.48
N THR A 117 -11.73 19.65 2.90
CA THR A 117 -12.31 20.96 3.22
C THR A 117 -11.84 22.04 2.25
#